data_AF-A0A3N9NGB7-F1
#
_entry.id   AF-A0A3N9NGB7-F1
#
_cell.length_a   1.000
_cell.length_b   1.000
_cell.length_c   1.000
_cell.angle_alpha   90.00
_cell.angle_beta   90.00
_cell.angle_gamma   90.00
#
_symmetry.space_group_name_H-M   'P 1'
#
loop_
_entity.id
_entity.type
_entity.pdbx_description
1 polymer ?
#
loop_
_entity_poly.entity_id
_entity_poly.type
_entity_poly.pdbx_seq_one_letter_code
_entity_poly.pdbx_strand_id
1 'polypeptide(L)'
;YIDSITFSGQRADTSYGRRLQDDSAWQFFPVPTPGEANAERDILPVPAVSHAGGIYSGAITVAISADSDTEIYFTLDGTEPRREARFLYDRPIHLAETSVLRAKSFRGDSCSEIRTETFLIDEIFNLAVFSLTTDPKNLWGSSGIYDNRFEEWEKPVTIEYFTADGRLAMGTNAGMKIHGPGNMGQQSLRLYARSQYGADVFCHKFFAEIDIDEFKRLVLRNGGNDCTNGGPAQTHLRDAIVHALYRQRNPDYPMSAYKPVHVYLNGQYWGIYNLRERQDRFYIESHFAHDDIDFLEYAAEEGEENQRQNAIAGDWTSFEALIDYAQKNDLSMNRHYDYIESQIDIANLCEYWIFETTVCNYDWPFHNQ
;
A
#
# COMPACT_ATOMS: atom_id res chain seq x y z
N TYR A 1 30.85 -9.98 -22.93
CA TYR A 1 30.24 -10.60 -21.74
C TYR A 1 29.61 -9.48 -20.94
N ILE A 2 28.28 -9.44 -20.84
CA ILE A 2 27.63 -8.52 -19.91
C ILE A 2 27.63 -9.24 -18.58
N ASP A 3 28.55 -8.81 -17.74
CA ASP A 3 28.73 -9.27 -16.36
C ASP A 3 27.52 -8.77 -15.56
N SER A 4 26.77 -9.67 -14.94
CA SER A 4 25.62 -9.31 -14.11
C SER A 4 26.10 -8.87 -12.74
N ILE A 5 25.59 -7.75 -12.23
CA ILE A 5 25.81 -7.33 -10.84
C ILE A 5 24.58 -7.62 -9.99
N THR A 6 24.81 -8.17 -8.79
CA THR A 6 23.80 -8.23 -7.73
C THR A 6 24.06 -7.08 -6.76
N PHE A 7 23.03 -6.29 -6.48
CA PHE A 7 23.07 -5.18 -5.52
C PHE A 7 21.92 -5.37 -4.51
N SER A 8 22.07 -4.80 -3.32
CA SER A 8 20.99 -4.77 -2.32
C SER A 8 19.84 -3.88 -2.78
N GLY A 9 18.73 -3.81 -2.02
CA GLY A 9 17.62 -2.90 -2.33
C GLY A 9 18.09 -1.48 -2.69
N GLN A 10 17.55 -0.94 -3.78
CA GLN A 10 17.89 0.40 -4.24
C GLN A 10 17.28 1.45 -3.31
N ARG A 11 17.92 2.62 -3.25
CA ARG A 11 17.47 3.75 -2.44
C ARG A 11 16.93 4.83 -3.38
N ALA A 12 15.81 5.46 -3.01
CA ALA A 12 15.29 6.59 -3.76
C ALA A 12 16.34 7.70 -3.87
N ASP A 13 16.42 8.34 -5.05
CA ASP A 13 17.34 9.44 -5.36
C ASP A 13 18.84 9.14 -5.10
N THR A 14 19.20 7.86 -5.05
CA THR A 14 20.56 7.40 -4.78
C THR A 14 20.96 6.43 -5.89
N SER A 15 22.12 6.66 -6.50
CA SER A 15 22.64 5.72 -7.51
C SER A 15 23.55 4.68 -6.87
N TYR A 16 23.62 3.47 -7.44
CA TYR A 16 24.58 2.44 -7.02
C TYR A 16 25.60 2.23 -8.12
N GLY A 17 26.89 2.35 -7.81
CA GLY A 17 27.95 2.36 -8.81
C GLY A 17 29.33 1.98 -8.26
N ARG A 18 30.31 1.89 -9.15
CA ARG A 18 31.71 1.60 -8.79
C ARG A 18 32.39 2.80 -8.15
N ARG A 19 33.28 2.54 -7.20
CA ARG A 19 34.21 3.56 -6.68
C ARG A 19 35.23 3.94 -7.75
N LEU A 20 35.56 5.23 -7.82
CA LEU A 20 36.55 5.75 -8.77
C LEU A 20 37.96 5.24 -8.49
N GLN A 21 38.29 4.95 -7.23
CA GLN A 21 39.63 4.51 -6.83
C GLN A 21 39.76 2.99 -6.73
N ASP A 22 38.65 2.26 -6.80
CA ASP A 22 38.60 0.80 -6.74
C ASP A 22 37.42 0.28 -7.57
N ASP A 23 37.71 -0.09 -8.83
CA ASP A 23 36.74 -0.61 -9.79
C ASP A 23 36.08 -1.93 -9.35
N SER A 24 36.62 -2.59 -8.31
CA SER A 24 36.03 -3.81 -7.73
C SER A 24 35.05 -3.51 -6.59
N ALA A 25 35.09 -2.30 -6.04
CA ALA A 25 34.22 -1.87 -4.94
C ALA A 25 32.99 -1.10 -5.46
N TRP A 26 31.83 -1.46 -4.94
CA TRP A 26 30.54 -0.84 -5.28
C TRP A 26 29.93 -0.14 -4.07
N GLN A 27 29.32 1.02 -4.28
CA GLN A 27 28.68 1.79 -3.22
C GLN A 27 27.49 2.61 -3.72
N PHE A 28 26.73 3.14 -2.76
CA PHE A 28 25.67 4.10 -3.01
C PHE A 28 26.22 5.54 -3.11
N PHE A 29 25.66 6.32 -4.02
CA PHE A 29 25.98 7.72 -4.29
C PHE A 29 24.70 8.57 -4.15
N PRO A 30 24.46 9.14 -2.96
CA PRO A 30 23.23 9.88 -2.65
C PRO A 30 23.21 11.32 -3.19
N VAL A 31 24.29 11.78 -3.81
CA VAL A 31 24.38 13.12 -4.40
C VAL A 31 24.64 13.01 -5.90
N PRO A 32 23.80 13.61 -6.75
CA PRO A 32 24.04 13.61 -8.18
C PRO A 32 25.24 14.49 -8.54
N THR A 33 26.17 13.93 -9.32
CA THR A 33 27.35 14.64 -9.86
C THR A 33 27.29 14.69 -11.39
N PRO A 34 26.29 15.37 -12.01
CA PRO A 34 26.14 15.37 -13.46
C PRO A 34 27.34 16.04 -14.13
N GLY A 35 27.98 15.33 -15.06
CA GLY A 35 29.16 15.81 -15.78
C GLY A 35 30.47 15.71 -15.01
N GLU A 36 30.44 15.28 -13.74
CA GLU A 36 31.59 15.18 -12.85
C GLU A 36 31.75 13.75 -12.30
N ALA A 37 32.92 13.46 -11.72
CA ALA A 37 33.20 12.15 -11.15
C ALA A 37 32.40 11.93 -9.84
N ASN A 38 31.82 10.73 -9.65
CA ASN A 38 31.03 10.41 -8.46
C ASN A 38 31.88 10.47 -7.18
N ALA A 39 31.55 11.37 -6.25
CA ALA A 39 32.29 11.53 -5.00
C ALA A 39 32.10 10.33 -4.06
N GLU A 40 33.19 9.84 -3.46
CA GLU A 40 33.10 8.83 -2.40
C GLU A 40 32.47 9.44 -1.15
N ARG A 41 31.35 8.87 -0.70
CA ARG A 41 30.69 9.25 0.55
C ARG A 41 30.52 8.01 1.41
N ASP A 42 30.89 8.13 2.68
CA ASP A 42 30.60 7.09 3.67
C ASP A 42 29.09 6.90 3.79
N ILE A 43 28.62 5.65 3.74
CA ILE A 43 27.26 5.31 4.12
C ILE A 43 27.23 5.24 5.63
N LEU A 44 26.59 6.22 6.27
CA LEU A 44 26.50 6.23 7.73
C LEU A 44 25.48 5.20 8.22
N PRO A 45 25.75 4.53 9.34
CA PRO A 45 24.75 3.72 10.02
C PRO A 45 23.51 4.53 10.37
N VAL A 46 22.36 3.89 10.29
CA VAL A 46 21.08 4.45 10.76
C VAL A 46 21.20 4.72 12.27
N PRO A 47 20.78 5.90 12.76
CA PRO A 47 20.84 6.19 14.18
C PRO A 47 20.00 5.17 14.97
N ALA A 48 20.55 4.70 16.08
CA ALA A 48 19.85 3.83 17.01
C ALA A 48 18.94 4.65 17.92
N VAL A 49 17.77 4.10 18.23
CA VAL A 49 16.79 4.68 19.13
C VAL A 49 16.67 3.78 20.34
N SER A 50 16.73 4.36 21.53
CA SER A 50 16.72 3.64 22.82
C SER A 50 15.46 2.82 23.08
N HIS A 51 14.37 3.13 22.37
CA HIS A 51 13.07 2.48 22.47
C HIS A 51 12.63 2.10 21.06
N ALA A 52 12.14 0.88 20.87
CA ALA A 52 11.52 0.48 19.61
C ALA A 52 10.12 1.11 19.49
N GLY A 53 9.67 1.37 18.27
CA GLY A 53 8.28 1.74 18.00
C GLY A 53 7.32 0.69 18.54
N GLY A 54 6.15 1.13 19.00
CA GLY A 54 5.17 0.27 19.63
C GLY A 54 4.26 1.03 20.60
N ILE A 55 3.53 0.26 21.41
CA ILE A 55 2.58 0.78 22.40
C ILE A 55 3.28 0.98 23.75
N TYR A 56 2.99 2.11 24.39
CA TYR A 56 3.52 2.47 25.70
C TYR A 56 2.41 3.02 26.60
N SER A 57 2.46 2.64 27.88
CA SER A 57 1.59 3.21 28.92
C SER A 57 2.31 4.37 29.60
N GLY A 58 1.76 5.57 29.46
CA GLY A 58 2.32 6.82 29.93
C GLY A 58 3.48 7.33 29.08
N ALA A 59 3.93 8.53 29.45
CA ALA A 59 5.00 9.22 28.75
C ALA A 59 6.35 8.49 28.87
N ILE A 60 7.13 8.53 27.79
CA ILE A 60 8.46 7.93 27.70
C ILE A 60 9.53 8.97 27.40
N THR A 61 10.79 8.63 27.63
CA THR A 61 11.94 9.46 27.28
C THR A 61 12.86 8.70 26.35
N VAL A 62 12.95 9.15 25.11
CA VAL A 62 13.66 8.48 24.02
C VAL A 62 14.99 9.17 23.76
N ALA A 63 16.09 8.44 23.95
CA ALA A 63 17.41 8.83 23.48
C ALA A 63 17.70 8.27 22.08
N ILE A 64 18.46 9.03 21.29
CA ILE A 64 19.00 8.66 19.97
C ILE A 64 20.52 8.63 20.06
N SER A 65 21.16 7.67 19.40
CA SER A 65 22.62 7.53 19.36
C SER A 65 23.11 7.14 17.96
N ALA A 66 24.31 7.57 17.60
CA ALA A 66 24.99 7.23 16.37
C ALA A 66 26.51 7.15 16.65
N ASP A 67 27.30 6.82 15.64
CA ASP A 67 28.76 6.76 15.75
C ASP A 67 29.36 8.08 16.25
N SER A 68 30.52 7.99 16.90
CA SER A 68 31.33 9.18 17.22
C SER A 68 31.59 9.99 15.95
N ASP A 69 31.65 11.32 16.10
CA ASP A 69 31.84 12.26 14.99
C ASP A 69 30.67 12.30 13.98
N THR A 70 29.44 12.05 14.43
CA THR A 70 28.21 12.31 13.66
C THR A 70 27.29 13.29 14.39
N GLU A 71 26.57 14.11 13.64
CA GLU A 71 25.48 14.94 14.13
C GLU A 71 24.15 14.23 13.85
N ILE A 72 23.24 14.23 14.82
CA ILE A 72 21.93 13.61 14.68
C ILE A 72 20.89 14.72 14.54
N TYR A 73 20.01 14.61 13.55
CA TYR A 73 18.86 15.50 13.39
C TYR A 73 17.57 14.67 13.40
N PHE A 74 16.51 15.24 13.97
CA PHE A 74 15.23 14.55 14.11
C PHE A 74 14.03 15.47 13.90
N THR A 75 12.89 14.85 13.62
CA THR A 75 11.57 15.49 13.48
C THR A 75 10.51 14.61 14.13
N LEU A 76 9.38 15.21 14.52
CA LEU A 76 8.23 14.52 15.13
C LEU A 76 6.94 14.66 14.31
N ASP A 77 6.98 15.41 13.19
CA ASP A 77 5.82 15.81 12.38
C ASP A 77 5.74 15.06 11.04
N GLY A 78 6.59 14.06 10.85
CA GLY A 78 6.70 13.30 9.60
C GLY A 78 7.58 13.96 8.54
N THR A 79 8.09 15.19 8.72
CA THR A 79 9.03 15.80 7.76
C THR A 79 10.39 15.08 7.76
N GLU A 80 11.15 15.18 6.66
CA GLU A 80 12.52 14.66 6.63
C GLU A 80 13.45 15.47 7.57
N PRO A 81 14.24 14.82 8.44
CA PRO A 81 15.25 15.51 9.24
C PRO A 81 16.37 16.09 8.35
N ARG A 82 16.53 17.41 8.41
CA ARG A 82 17.56 18.17 7.66
C ARG A 82 18.57 18.79 8.62
N ARG A 83 19.74 19.19 8.09
CA ARG A 83 20.77 19.92 8.84
C ARG A 83 20.37 21.37 9.12
N GLU A 84 19.35 21.51 9.97
CA GLU A 84 18.85 22.80 10.43
C GLU A 84 18.88 22.79 11.96
N ALA A 85 19.30 23.90 12.58
CA ALA A 85 19.52 23.95 14.03
C ALA A 85 18.29 23.54 14.85
N ARG A 86 17.07 23.79 14.36
CA ARG A 86 15.82 23.40 15.02
C ARG A 86 15.59 21.89 15.11
N PHE A 87 16.30 21.11 14.30
CA PHE A 87 16.19 19.64 14.25
C PHE A 87 17.36 18.95 14.95
N LEU A 88 18.38 19.70 15.42
CA LEU A 88 19.57 19.11 16.04
C LEU A 88 19.18 18.37 17.33
N TYR A 89 19.58 17.11 17.43
CA TYR A 89 19.42 16.30 18.63
C TYR A 89 20.54 16.62 19.63
N ASP A 90 20.18 17.26 20.75
CA ASP A 90 21.11 17.64 21.82
C ASP A 90 20.80 16.99 23.17
N ARG A 91 19.62 16.38 23.31
CA ARG A 91 19.14 15.76 24.54
C ARG A 91 18.03 14.73 24.26
N PRO A 92 17.79 13.76 25.18
CA PRO A 92 16.66 12.85 25.07
C PRO A 92 15.30 13.55 24.93
N ILE A 93 14.42 12.98 24.12
CA ILE A 93 13.12 13.52 23.74
C ILE A 93 12.06 12.94 24.68
N HIS A 94 11.29 13.81 25.33
CA HIS A 94 10.15 13.38 26.13
C HIS A 94 8.91 13.29 25.24
N LEU A 95 8.29 12.12 25.18
CA LEU A 95 7.07 11.85 24.40
C LEU A 95 5.93 11.51 25.35
N ALA A 96 4.94 12.41 25.42
CA ALA A 96 3.75 12.25 26.27
C ALA A 96 2.48 11.96 25.47
N GLU A 97 2.57 11.94 24.14
CA GLU A 97 1.48 11.68 23.21
C GLU A 97 1.99 10.89 22.01
N THR A 98 1.08 10.24 21.29
CA THR A 98 1.41 9.47 20.09
C THR A 98 2.20 10.32 19.11
N SER A 99 3.39 9.85 18.74
CA SER A 99 4.38 10.62 17.98
C SER A 99 5.11 9.73 17.00
N VAL A 100 5.56 10.31 15.88
CA VAL A 100 6.43 9.63 14.93
C VAL A 100 7.79 10.28 14.94
N LEU A 101 8.77 9.58 15.50
CA LEU A 101 10.16 10.00 15.45
C LEU A 101 10.78 9.65 14.11
N ARG A 102 11.28 10.65 13.38
CA ARG A 102 12.20 10.43 12.27
C ARG A 102 13.57 10.96 12.64
N ALA A 103 14.64 10.18 12.42
CA ALA A 103 16.00 10.57 12.76
C ALA A 103 17.00 10.21 11.67
N LYS A 104 17.98 11.08 11.44
CA LYS A 104 19.03 10.91 10.44
C LYS A 104 20.38 11.36 11.02
N SER A 105 21.43 10.58 10.80
CA SER A 105 22.79 10.96 11.19
C SER A 105 23.55 11.57 10.01
N PHE A 106 24.50 12.43 10.31
CA PHE A 106 25.20 13.26 9.34
C PHE A 106 26.68 13.40 9.71
N ARG A 107 27.57 13.30 8.72
CA ARG A 107 29.03 13.48 8.88
C ARG A 107 29.60 14.10 7.63
N GLY A 108 30.16 15.32 7.76
CA GLY A 108 30.61 16.08 6.60
C GLY A 108 29.48 16.22 5.60
N ASP A 109 29.59 15.55 4.46
CA ASP A 109 28.59 15.58 3.40
C ASP A 109 27.71 14.31 3.37
N SER A 110 28.11 13.24 4.06
CA SER A 110 27.36 11.98 4.16
C SER A 110 26.17 12.09 5.11
N CYS A 111 25.18 11.21 4.89
CA CYS A 111 24.04 11.01 5.77
C CYS A 111 23.60 9.54 5.80
N SER A 112 22.93 9.12 6.88
CA SER A 112 22.33 7.78 6.97
C SER A 112 20.99 7.71 6.24
N GLU A 113 20.43 6.51 6.13
CA GLU A 113 18.98 6.37 5.94
C GLU A 113 18.22 6.93 7.14
N ILE A 114 16.95 7.26 6.92
CA ILE A 114 16.07 7.76 7.98
C ILE A 114 15.62 6.57 8.84
N ARG A 115 15.83 6.68 10.16
CA ARG A 115 15.12 5.85 11.13
C ARG A 115 13.74 6.44 11.36
N THR A 116 12.70 5.63 11.25
CA THR A 116 11.32 6.01 11.62
C THR A 116 10.86 5.09 12.75
N GLU A 117 10.29 5.66 13.80
CA GLU A 117 9.68 4.93 14.92
C GLU A 117 8.37 5.60 15.30
N THR A 118 7.28 4.85 15.27
CA THR A 118 5.99 5.30 15.81
C THR A 118 5.85 4.86 17.25
N PHE A 119 5.66 5.83 18.15
CA PHE A 119 5.35 5.60 19.56
C PHE A 119 3.87 5.87 19.79
N LEU A 120 3.10 4.84 20.10
CA LEU A 120 1.66 4.89 20.40
C LEU A 120 1.50 5.02 21.91
N ILE A 121 1.18 6.22 22.41
CA ILE A 121 1.18 6.54 23.85
C ILE A 121 -0.24 6.53 24.39
N ASP A 122 -0.47 5.76 25.45
CA ASP A 122 -1.78 5.63 26.11
C ASP A 122 -2.92 5.18 25.19
N GLU A 123 -2.58 4.49 24.12
CA GLU A 123 -3.52 3.94 23.17
C GLU A 123 -3.97 2.52 23.56
N ILE A 124 -5.26 2.24 23.39
CA ILE A 124 -5.83 0.90 23.60
C ILE A 124 -6.38 0.41 22.28
N PHE A 125 -5.68 -0.54 21.65
CA PHE A 125 -6.15 -1.17 20.41
C PHE A 125 -6.46 -2.64 20.63
N ASN A 126 -7.52 -3.10 19.96
CA ASN A 126 -7.83 -4.52 19.79
C ASN A 126 -7.68 -4.96 18.33
N LEU A 127 -7.24 -4.05 17.46
CA LEU A 127 -6.94 -4.30 16.05
C LEU A 127 -5.48 -3.99 15.76
N ALA A 128 -4.95 -4.56 14.68
CA ALA A 128 -3.63 -4.21 14.18
C ALA A 128 -3.60 -2.74 13.69
N VAL A 129 -2.41 -2.14 13.67
CA VAL A 129 -2.22 -0.72 13.35
C VAL A 129 -1.31 -0.57 12.13
N PHE A 130 -1.71 0.28 11.19
CA PHE A 130 -0.84 0.84 10.16
C PHE A 130 -0.50 2.28 10.53
N SER A 131 0.76 2.55 10.89
CA SER A 131 1.29 3.91 10.96
C SER A 131 1.93 4.28 9.63
N LEU A 132 1.39 5.32 8.99
CA LEU A 132 1.83 5.80 7.69
C LEU A 132 2.53 7.15 7.88
N THR A 133 3.82 7.16 7.62
CA THR A 133 4.68 8.33 7.84
C THR A 133 5.20 8.89 6.52
N THR A 134 4.97 10.17 6.28
CA THR A 134 5.43 10.87 5.08
C THR A 134 5.65 12.35 5.36
N ASP A 135 6.40 13.04 4.50
CA ASP A 135 6.41 14.52 4.50
C ASP A 135 4.97 15.05 4.40
N PRO A 136 4.52 15.94 5.31
CA PRO A 136 3.16 16.49 5.30
C PRO A 136 2.71 17.07 3.95
N LYS A 137 3.63 17.60 3.13
CA LYS A 137 3.30 18.13 1.79
C LYS A 137 2.83 17.05 0.79
N ASN A 138 3.09 15.78 1.10
CA ASN A 138 2.63 14.65 0.30
C ASN A 138 1.16 14.31 0.63
N LEU A 139 0.68 14.68 1.81
CA LEU A 139 -0.72 14.53 2.20
C LEU A 139 -1.53 15.78 1.83
N TRP A 140 -0.99 16.97 2.12
CA TRP A 140 -1.71 18.24 2.08
C TRP A 140 -1.04 19.28 1.17
N GLY A 141 -1.77 20.34 0.83
CA GLY A 141 -1.35 21.45 0.02
C GLY A 141 -1.36 21.15 -1.49
N SER A 142 -0.70 22.02 -2.26
CA SER A 142 -0.69 21.96 -3.73
C SER A 142 -0.05 20.70 -4.32
N SER A 143 0.71 19.94 -3.52
CA SER A 143 1.30 18.66 -3.91
C SER A 143 0.72 17.45 -3.17
N GLY A 144 -0.27 17.69 -2.30
CA GLY A 144 -0.80 16.69 -1.37
C GLY A 144 -1.90 15.83 -1.97
N ILE A 145 -1.87 14.52 -1.71
CA ILE A 145 -2.84 13.59 -2.30
C ILE A 145 -4.27 13.81 -1.80
N TYR A 146 -4.50 14.38 -0.61
CA TYR A 146 -5.86 14.63 -0.12
C TYR A 146 -6.50 15.87 -0.75
N ASP A 147 -5.71 16.94 -0.92
CA ASP A 147 -6.17 18.19 -1.53
C ASP A 147 -6.25 18.07 -3.07
N ASN A 148 -5.54 17.09 -3.66
CA ASN A 148 -5.49 16.84 -5.09
C ASN A 148 -5.90 15.39 -5.43
N ARG A 149 -6.98 14.92 -4.79
CA ARG A 149 -7.42 13.51 -4.79
C ARG A 149 -7.71 12.87 -6.15
N PHE A 150 -7.88 13.67 -7.21
CA PHE A 150 -8.16 13.19 -8.57
C PHE A 150 -6.92 13.15 -9.47
N GLU A 151 -5.78 13.67 -9.01
CA GLU A 151 -4.54 13.75 -9.80
C GLU A 151 -3.77 12.42 -9.88
N GLU A 152 -4.31 11.37 -9.26
CA GLU A 152 -3.78 10.01 -9.32
C GLU A 152 -2.32 9.87 -8.85
N TRP A 153 -1.82 10.83 -8.06
CA TRP A 153 -0.42 10.91 -7.59
C TRP A 153 -0.05 9.85 -6.55
N GLU A 154 1.02 9.13 -6.82
CA GLU A 154 1.68 8.24 -5.85
C GLU A 154 2.77 9.03 -5.10
N LYS A 155 2.80 8.92 -3.77
CA LYS A 155 3.78 9.59 -2.89
C LYS A 155 4.53 8.57 -2.04
N PRO A 156 5.81 8.84 -1.70
CA PRO A 156 6.57 7.98 -0.80
C PRO A 156 5.96 7.99 0.61
N VAL A 157 5.97 6.83 1.26
CA VAL A 157 5.52 6.65 2.65
C VAL A 157 6.40 5.60 3.33
N THR A 158 6.67 5.77 4.62
CA THR A 158 7.17 4.71 5.49
C THR A 158 5.99 4.10 6.24
N ILE A 159 5.85 2.79 6.15
CA ILE A 159 4.80 2.01 6.81
C ILE A 159 5.41 1.28 7.99
N GLU A 160 4.84 1.45 9.17
CA GLU A 160 5.04 0.58 10.32
C GLU A 160 3.73 -0.16 10.61
N TYR A 161 3.77 -1.49 10.54
CA TYR A 161 2.64 -2.36 10.86
C TYR A 161 2.83 -2.99 12.23
N PHE A 162 1.91 -2.71 13.14
CA PHE A 162 1.88 -3.28 14.49
C PHE A 162 0.77 -4.33 14.57
N THR A 163 1.08 -5.49 15.16
CA THR A 163 0.04 -6.47 15.52
C THR A 163 -0.85 -5.93 16.64
N ALA A 164 -2.01 -6.56 16.86
CA ALA A 164 -2.99 -6.09 17.85
C ALA A 164 -2.46 -6.10 19.31
N ASP A 165 -1.35 -6.79 19.57
CA ASP A 165 -0.61 -6.78 20.84
C ASP A 165 0.42 -5.63 20.94
N GLY A 166 0.52 -4.76 19.92
CA GLY A 166 1.42 -3.61 19.89
C GLY A 166 2.84 -3.88 19.41
N ARG A 167 3.15 -5.12 18.99
CA ARG A 167 4.48 -5.46 18.47
C ARG A 167 4.64 -5.00 17.02
N LEU A 168 5.76 -4.33 16.72
CA LEU A 168 6.15 -4.03 15.34
C LEU A 168 6.41 -5.33 14.58
N ALA A 169 5.62 -5.59 13.55
CA ALA A 169 5.68 -6.81 12.75
C ALA A 169 6.25 -6.58 11.34
N MET A 170 6.15 -5.36 10.81
CA MET A 170 6.79 -4.98 9.54
C MET A 170 7.08 -3.47 9.54
N GLY A 171 8.26 -3.08 9.07
CA GLY A 171 8.62 -1.69 8.77
C GLY A 171 9.19 -1.61 7.35
N THR A 172 8.58 -0.83 6.46
CA THR A 172 9.06 -0.71 5.07
C THR A 172 8.72 0.64 4.46
N ASN A 173 9.53 1.09 3.50
CA ASN A 173 9.18 2.18 2.62
C ASN A 173 8.33 1.66 1.45
N ALA A 174 7.40 2.49 0.97
CA ALA A 174 6.40 2.13 -0.02
C ALA A 174 5.88 3.37 -0.77
N GLY A 175 5.07 3.13 -1.80
CA GLY A 175 4.24 4.15 -2.43
C GLY A 175 2.84 4.18 -1.81
N MET A 176 2.23 5.36 -1.74
CA MET A 176 0.87 5.56 -1.26
C MET A 176 0.11 6.51 -2.19
N LYS A 177 -1.16 6.21 -2.43
CA LYS A 177 -2.06 7.00 -3.27
C LYS A 177 -3.49 6.94 -2.74
N ILE A 178 -4.32 7.95 -3.05
CA ILE A 178 -5.77 7.86 -2.85
C ILE A 178 -6.34 6.71 -3.69
N HIS A 179 -7.30 5.98 -3.13
CA HIS A 179 -7.96 4.89 -3.81
C HIS A 179 -9.46 5.15 -3.99
N GLY A 180 -9.85 5.45 -5.22
CA GLY A 180 -11.24 5.64 -5.60
C GLY A 180 -11.71 7.11 -5.47
N PRO A 181 -12.81 7.46 -6.16
CA PRO A 181 -13.22 8.86 -6.36
C PRO A 181 -14.10 9.41 -5.21
N GLY A 182 -13.65 9.30 -3.97
CA GLY A 182 -14.41 9.78 -2.80
C GLY A 182 -14.21 11.26 -2.50
N ASN A 183 -15.22 11.96 -1.98
CA ASN A 183 -15.10 13.34 -1.45
C ASN A 183 -15.05 13.39 0.09
N MET A 184 -14.77 12.26 0.74
CA MET A 184 -14.77 12.14 2.19
C MET A 184 -13.52 12.73 2.85
N GLY A 185 -13.61 13.10 4.14
CA GLY A 185 -12.43 13.48 4.92
C GLY A 185 -11.46 12.32 5.11
N GLN A 186 -11.98 11.14 5.47
CA GLN A 186 -11.22 9.89 5.50
C GLN A 186 -11.26 9.24 4.12
N GLN A 187 -10.14 9.21 3.40
CA GLN A 187 -10.04 8.63 2.05
C GLN A 187 -9.49 7.21 2.10
N SER A 188 -9.92 6.34 1.19
CA SER A 188 -9.25 5.04 1.00
C SER A 188 -7.84 5.26 0.46
N LEU A 189 -6.89 4.42 0.87
CA LEU A 189 -5.49 4.52 0.47
C LEU A 189 -5.05 3.21 -0.19
N ARG A 190 -4.36 3.29 -1.33
CA ARG A 190 -3.63 2.15 -1.92
C ARG A 190 -2.16 2.25 -1.56
N LEU A 191 -1.60 1.14 -1.10
CA LEU A 191 -0.20 0.97 -0.76
C LEU A 191 0.49 0.11 -1.82
N TYR A 192 1.68 0.52 -2.23
CA TYR A 192 2.46 -0.12 -3.29
C TYR A 192 3.82 -0.54 -2.77
N ALA A 193 4.12 -1.84 -2.85
CA ALA A 193 5.48 -2.32 -2.72
C ALA A 193 6.17 -2.12 -4.08
N ARG A 194 7.25 -1.34 -4.09
CA ARG A 194 8.03 -1.06 -5.31
C ARG A 194 9.50 -0.90 -4.95
N SER A 195 10.35 -1.51 -5.76
CA SER A 195 11.81 -1.40 -5.66
C SER A 195 12.35 0.03 -5.63
N GLN A 196 11.64 1.01 -6.18
CA GLN A 196 12.03 2.43 -6.14
C GLN A 196 11.93 3.06 -4.73
N TYR A 197 11.11 2.49 -3.84
CA TYR A 197 10.96 2.96 -2.46
C TYR A 197 11.67 2.06 -1.45
N GLY A 198 11.74 0.75 -1.72
CA GLY A 198 12.28 -0.24 -0.79
C GLY A 198 12.05 -1.66 -1.30
N ALA A 199 11.42 -2.50 -0.47
CA ALA A 199 11.07 -3.86 -0.88
C ALA A 199 10.04 -3.86 -2.01
N ASP A 200 10.20 -4.80 -2.94
CA ASP A 200 9.29 -4.93 -4.09
C ASP A 200 8.04 -5.78 -3.78
N VAL A 201 7.91 -6.27 -2.53
CA VAL A 201 6.74 -6.94 -1.97
C VAL A 201 6.58 -6.55 -0.49
N PHE A 202 5.34 -6.53 0.01
CA PHE A 202 5.07 -6.56 1.44
C PHE A 202 5.12 -8.01 1.90
N CYS A 203 6.16 -8.39 2.65
CA CYS A 203 6.33 -9.74 3.18
C CYS A 203 5.79 -9.81 4.61
N HIS A 204 4.51 -10.14 4.74
CA HIS A 204 3.83 -10.38 6.01
C HIS A 204 2.48 -11.09 5.78
N LYS A 205 2.15 -12.09 6.61
CA LYS A 205 0.83 -12.76 6.61
C LYS A 205 -0.25 -11.87 7.24
N PHE A 206 -0.77 -10.93 6.47
CA PHE A 206 -1.78 -9.97 6.95
C PHE A 206 -3.12 -10.63 7.29
N PHE A 207 -3.52 -11.61 6.47
CA PHE A 207 -4.82 -12.25 6.49
C PHE A 207 -4.67 -13.70 6.98
N ALA A 208 -5.51 -14.11 7.92
CA ALA A 208 -5.44 -15.45 8.52
C ALA A 208 -6.16 -16.50 7.66
N GLU A 209 -7.10 -16.04 6.83
CA GLU A 209 -8.00 -16.84 6.02
C GLU A 209 -7.39 -17.34 4.70
N ILE A 210 -6.22 -16.83 4.31
CA ILE A 210 -5.51 -17.22 3.09
C ILE A 210 -4.06 -17.60 3.44
N ASP A 211 -3.46 -18.45 2.61
CA ASP A 211 -2.07 -18.89 2.77
C ASP A 211 -1.12 -18.11 1.85
N ILE A 212 -1.20 -16.78 1.92
CA ILE A 212 -0.36 -15.85 1.18
C ILE A 212 0.23 -14.85 2.17
N ASP A 213 1.54 -14.63 2.08
CA ASP A 213 2.30 -13.71 2.92
C ASP A 213 3.10 -12.67 2.11
N GLU A 214 2.99 -12.68 0.78
CA GLU A 214 3.62 -11.68 -0.09
C GLU A 214 2.56 -10.91 -0.90
N PHE A 215 2.59 -9.57 -0.81
CA PHE A 215 1.63 -8.71 -1.48
C PHE A 215 2.32 -7.59 -2.26
N LYS A 216 2.01 -7.42 -3.55
CA LYS A 216 2.45 -6.26 -4.33
C LYS A 216 1.73 -4.98 -3.94
N ARG A 217 0.45 -5.11 -3.60
CA ARG A 217 -0.43 -3.97 -3.31
C ARG A 217 -1.43 -4.34 -2.23
N LEU A 218 -1.72 -3.38 -1.37
CA LEU A 218 -2.75 -3.46 -0.36
C LEU A 218 -3.65 -2.24 -0.47
N VAL A 219 -4.89 -2.37 -0.02
CA VAL A 219 -5.82 -1.24 0.08
C VAL A 219 -6.25 -1.09 1.53
N LEU A 220 -6.11 0.11 2.07
CA LEU A 220 -6.78 0.54 3.29
C LEU A 220 -8.10 1.20 2.84
N ARG A 221 -9.20 0.46 2.88
CA ARG A 221 -10.52 0.91 2.45
C ARG A 221 -11.26 1.57 3.60
N ASN A 222 -11.74 2.79 3.41
CA ASN A 222 -12.43 3.60 4.43
C ASN A 222 -13.87 3.14 4.74
N GLY A 223 -14.35 2.04 4.15
CA GLY A 223 -15.74 1.59 4.26
C GLY A 223 -16.66 2.05 3.12
N GLY A 224 -16.21 2.92 2.22
CA GLY A 224 -16.96 3.34 1.03
C GLY A 224 -18.31 3.95 1.40
N ASN A 225 -19.39 3.57 0.68
CA ASN A 225 -20.72 4.12 0.96
C ASN A 225 -21.29 3.68 2.32
N ASP A 226 -20.71 2.67 2.98
CA ASP A 226 -21.13 2.25 4.32
C ASP A 226 -20.65 3.20 5.41
N CYS A 227 -19.69 4.10 5.13
CA CYS A 227 -19.29 5.17 6.05
C CYS A 227 -19.89 6.54 5.69
N THR A 228 -20.60 6.67 4.56
CA THR A 228 -21.19 7.95 4.09
C THR A 228 -22.66 8.14 4.41
N ASN A 229 -23.42 7.06 4.61
CA ASN A 229 -24.86 7.16 4.88
C ASN A 229 -25.09 7.81 6.25
N GLY A 230 -25.58 9.05 6.29
CA GLY A 230 -25.89 9.75 7.54
C GLY A 230 -26.89 8.96 8.41
N GLY A 231 -26.70 8.99 9.73
CA GLY A 231 -27.56 8.31 10.71
C GLY A 231 -26.94 7.02 11.29
N PRO A 232 -27.72 6.21 12.02
CA PRO A 232 -27.21 5.03 12.76
C PRO A 232 -26.81 3.83 11.88
N ALA A 233 -26.77 3.98 10.56
CA ALA A 233 -26.54 2.89 9.60
C ALA A 233 -25.08 2.76 9.13
N GLN A 234 -24.13 3.38 9.84
CA GLN A 234 -22.70 3.37 9.50
C GLN A 234 -21.98 2.24 10.23
N THR A 235 -21.88 1.08 9.59
CA THR A 235 -21.31 -0.10 10.26
C THR A 235 -19.84 -0.32 9.97
N HIS A 236 -19.30 0.25 8.88
CA HIS A 236 -17.98 -0.09 8.30
C HIS A 236 -17.81 -1.58 7.92
N LEU A 237 -18.88 -2.37 7.96
CA LEU A 237 -18.82 -3.82 7.88
C LEU A 237 -19.61 -4.40 6.70
N ARG A 238 -20.48 -3.64 6.01
CA ARG A 238 -21.34 -4.21 4.95
C ARG A 238 -20.52 -4.94 3.88
N ASP A 239 -19.54 -4.26 3.31
CA ASP A 239 -18.59 -4.78 2.30
C ASP A 239 -17.82 -6.01 2.82
N ALA A 240 -17.36 -5.95 4.08
CA ALA A 240 -16.63 -7.05 4.72
C ALA A 240 -17.50 -8.31 4.94
N ILE A 241 -18.72 -8.15 5.44
CA ILE A 241 -19.65 -9.24 5.71
C ILE A 241 -20.05 -9.92 4.39
N VAL A 242 -20.36 -9.12 3.37
CA VAL A 242 -20.69 -9.59 2.03
C VAL A 242 -19.55 -10.46 1.48
N HIS A 243 -18.31 -9.97 1.50
CA HIS A 243 -17.14 -10.75 1.05
C HIS A 243 -16.91 -12.03 1.88
N ALA A 244 -17.08 -11.96 3.21
CA ALA A 244 -16.90 -13.11 4.09
C ALA A 244 -17.94 -14.20 3.82
N LEU A 245 -19.21 -13.81 3.60
CA LEU A 245 -20.29 -14.74 3.25
C LEU A 245 -20.04 -15.40 1.88
N TYR A 246 -19.59 -14.64 0.89
CA TYR A 246 -19.24 -15.21 -0.42
C TYR A 246 -18.14 -16.24 -0.29
N ARG A 247 -17.02 -15.89 0.35
CA ARG A 247 -15.88 -16.83 0.53
C ARG A 247 -16.28 -18.08 1.32
N GLN A 248 -17.14 -17.94 2.34
CA GLN A 248 -17.61 -19.08 3.10
C GLN A 248 -18.42 -20.06 2.25
N ARG A 249 -19.24 -19.56 1.33
CA ARG A 249 -20.06 -20.36 0.41
C ARG A 249 -19.25 -20.91 -0.77
N ASN A 250 -18.36 -20.08 -1.30
CA ASN A 250 -17.65 -20.27 -2.56
C ASN A 250 -16.13 -20.13 -2.34
N PRO A 251 -15.49 -21.05 -1.58
CA PRO A 251 -14.08 -20.92 -1.19
C PRO A 251 -13.11 -21.02 -2.37
N ASP A 252 -13.52 -21.64 -3.47
CA ASP A 252 -12.71 -21.83 -4.68
C ASP A 252 -12.76 -20.62 -5.63
N TYR A 253 -13.62 -19.63 -5.36
CA TYR A 253 -13.81 -18.46 -6.21
C TYR A 253 -13.09 -17.22 -5.68
N PRO A 254 -12.57 -16.35 -6.59
CA PRO A 254 -11.83 -15.17 -6.20
C PRO A 254 -12.68 -14.23 -5.36
N MET A 255 -12.16 -13.86 -4.19
CA MET A 255 -12.74 -12.85 -3.32
C MET A 255 -11.64 -12.22 -2.48
N SER A 256 -11.57 -10.88 -2.43
CA SER A 256 -10.54 -10.15 -1.67
C SER A 256 -10.69 -10.36 -0.16
N ALA A 257 -9.60 -10.76 0.51
CA ALA A 257 -9.50 -10.96 1.95
C ALA A 257 -9.68 -9.65 2.74
N TYR A 258 -9.93 -9.78 4.04
CA TYR A 258 -10.32 -8.65 4.89
C TYR A 258 -9.65 -8.68 6.25
N LYS A 259 -9.20 -7.52 6.71
CA LYS A 259 -8.94 -7.30 8.13
C LYS A 259 -9.24 -5.86 8.58
N PRO A 260 -10.00 -5.63 9.66
CA PRO A 260 -10.12 -4.30 10.24
C PRO A 260 -8.80 -3.89 10.90
N VAL A 261 -8.36 -2.65 10.66
CA VAL A 261 -7.11 -2.09 11.18
C VAL A 261 -7.31 -0.63 11.60
N HIS A 262 -6.53 -0.17 12.58
CA HIS A 262 -6.35 1.24 12.87
C HIS A 262 -5.34 1.84 11.90
N VAL A 263 -5.56 3.08 11.47
CA VAL A 263 -4.61 3.83 10.64
C VAL A 263 -4.22 5.12 11.34
N TYR A 264 -2.92 5.41 11.30
CA TYR A 264 -2.34 6.69 11.72
C TYR A 264 -1.65 7.36 10.53
N LEU A 265 -1.83 8.66 10.37
CA LEU A 265 -1.07 9.48 9.42
C LEU A 265 -0.17 10.43 10.20
N ASN A 266 1.16 10.28 10.09
CA ASN A 266 2.14 11.09 10.82
C ASN A 266 1.84 11.21 12.34
N GLY A 267 1.42 10.10 12.96
CA GLY A 267 1.09 10.06 14.39
C GLY A 267 -0.32 10.54 14.75
N GLN A 268 -1.10 11.05 13.81
CA GLN A 268 -2.51 11.38 14.04
C GLN A 268 -3.40 10.18 13.75
N TYR A 269 -4.28 9.83 14.69
CA TYR A 269 -5.25 8.77 14.48
C TYR A 269 -6.21 9.16 13.35
N TRP A 270 -6.25 8.31 12.32
CA TRP A 270 -7.01 8.56 11.11
C TRP A 270 -8.27 7.69 10.99
N GLY A 271 -8.51 6.82 11.98
CA GLY A 271 -9.70 6.00 12.09
C GLY A 271 -9.50 4.54 11.72
N ILE A 272 -10.61 3.80 11.69
CA ILE A 272 -10.65 2.39 11.32
C ILE A 272 -10.77 2.27 9.82
N TYR A 273 -9.97 1.38 9.26
CA TYR A 273 -9.97 1.00 7.85
C TYR A 273 -10.15 -0.51 7.71
N ASN A 274 -10.64 -0.89 6.54
CA ASN A 274 -10.68 -2.25 6.08
C ASN A 274 -9.46 -2.53 5.22
N LEU A 275 -8.46 -3.24 5.76
CA LEU A 275 -7.35 -3.78 4.97
C LEU A 275 -7.91 -4.82 4.00
N ARG A 276 -7.55 -4.67 2.73
CA ARG A 276 -8.01 -5.49 1.61
C ARG A 276 -6.83 -5.89 0.73
N GLU A 277 -6.94 -7.08 0.14
CA GLU A 277 -6.14 -7.41 -1.04
C GLU A 277 -6.58 -6.51 -2.20
N ARG A 278 -5.62 -6.06 -3.00
CA ARG A 278 -5.93 -5.38 -4.25
C ARG A 278 -6.19 -6.43 -5.33
N GLN A 279 -7.43 -6.52 -5.81
CA GLN A 279 -7.74 -7.29 -7.02
C GLN A 279 -7.13 -6.58 -8.24
N ASP A 280 -6.10 -7.20 -8.79
CA ASP A 280 -5.41 -6.85 -10.03
C ASP A 280 -4.64 -8.09 -10.51
N ARG A 281 -3.82 -7.95 -11.56
CA ARG A 281 -3.04 -9.07 -12.09
C ARG A 281 -2.16 -9.79 -11.05
N PHE A 282 -1.64 -9.09 -10.04
CA PHE A 282 -0.80 -9.72 -9.02
C PHE A 282 -1.62 -10.55 -8.03
N TYR A 283 -2.89 -10.17 -7.80
CA TYR A 283 -3.82 -11.01 -7.06
C TYR A 283 -4.13 -12.30 -7.82
N ILE A 284 -4.37 -12.20 -9.13
CA ILE A 284 -4.62 -13.39 -9.95
C ILE A 284 -3.41 -14.32 -9.99
N GLU A 285 -2.21 -13.76 -10.20
CA GLU A 285 -0.95 -14.50 -10.17
C GLU A 285 -0.74 -15.23 -8.84
N SER A 286 -0.95 -14.54 -7.71
CA SER A 286 -0.71 -15.12 -6.37
C SER A 286 -1.75 -16.16 -5.94
N HIS A 287 -3.00 -16.05 -6.38
CA HIS A 287 -4.08 -16.99 -5.99
C HIS A 287 -4.26 -18.15 -6.97
N PHE A 288 -4.02 -17.92 -8.27
CA PHE A 288 -4.37 -18.88 -9.33
C PHE A 288 -3.18 -19.31 -10.18
N ALA A 289 -1.97 -18.77 -9.92
CA ALA A 289 -0.77 -19.05 -10.70
C ALA A 289 -0.95 -18.77 -12.21
N HIS A 290 -1.64 -17.67 -12.54
CA HIS A 290 -1.83 -17.18 -13.91
C HIS A 290 -1.28 -15.76 -14.02
N ASP A 291 -0.26 -15.58 -14.86
CA ASP A 291 0.44 -14.31 -15.08
C ASP A 291 0.14 -13.69 -16.45
N ASP A 292 -0.30 -14.50 -17.42
CA ASP A 292 -0.84 -14.08 -18.71
C ASP A 292 -2.38 -14.08 -18.67
N ILE A 293 -2.96 -12.88 -18.51
CA ILE A 293 -4.40 -12.70 -18.32
C ILE A 293 -4.92 -11.46 -19.05
N ASP A 294 -6.17 -11.55 -19.48
CA ASP A 294 -7.01 -10.41 -19.81
C ASP A 294 -7.77 -9.99 -18.53
N PHE A 295 -7.48 -8.80 -18.00
CA PHE A 295 -8.17 -8.26 -16.82
C PHE A 295 -9.00 -7.06 -17.26
N LEU A 296 -10.30 -7.29 -17.40
CA LEU A 296 -11.24 -6.41 -18.10
C LEU A 296 -12.19 -5.74 -17.12
N GLU A 297 -12.46 -4.45 -17.32
CA GLU A 297 -13.51 -3.72 -16.61
C GLU A 297 -14.19 -2.72 -17.55
N TYR A 298 -15.46 -2.39 -17.29
CA TYR A 298 -16.06 -1.20 -17.88
C TYR A 298 -15.70 0.03 -17.04
N ALA A 299 -15.28 1.12 -17.69
CA ALA A 299 -14.96 2.36 -16.99
C ALA A 299 -16.24 2.92 -16.33
N ALA A 300 -16.11 3.31 -15.05
CA ALA A 300 -17.19 3.91 -14.27
C ALA A 300 -17.21 5.44 -14.42
N GLU A 301 -17.34 5.94 -15.66
CA GLU A 301 -17.54 7.37 -15.93
C GLU A 301 -19.05 7.69 -15.94
N GLU A 302 -19.45 8.71 -15.18
CA GLU A 302 -20.85 9.13 -15.04
C GLU A 302 -21.44 9.53 -16.41
N GLY A 303 -22.53 8.87 -16.83
CA GLY A 303 -23.18 9.07 -18.12
C GLY A 303 -22.67 8.21 -19.28
N GLU A 304 -21.62 7.41 -19.07
CA GLU A 304 -21.09 6.42 -20.04
C GLU A 304 -21.06 4.99 -19.43
N GLU A 305 -22.00 4.69 -18.53
CA GLU A 305 -22.03 3.42 -17.80
C GLU A 305 -22.08 2.23 -18.78
N ASN A 306 -21.14 1.31 -18.64
CA ASN A 306 -20.99 0.10 -19.48
C ASN A 306 -20.70 0.36 -20.97
N GLN A 307 -20.23 1.55 -21.33
CA GLN A 307 -19.95 1.89 -22.74
C GLN A 307 -18.45 1.89 -23.06
N ARG A 308 -17.60 2.17 -22.07
CA ARG A 308 -16.17 2.29 -22.27
C ARG A 308 -15.42 1.08 -21.71
N GLN A 309 -14.98 0.22 -22.60
CA GLN A 309 -14.08 -0.89 -22.30
C GLN A 309 -12.73 -0.38 -21.76
N ASN A 310 -12.27 -0.92 -20.64
CA ASN A 310 -10.96 -0.69 -20.09
C ASN A 310 -10.25 -2.02 -19.84
N ALA A 311 -9.19 -2.30 -20.59
CA ALA A 311 -8.32 -3.44 -20.31
C ALA A 311 -7.24 -3.01 -19.32
N ILE A 312 -7.36 -3.45 -18.06
CA ILE A 312 -6.32 -3.24 -17.03
C ILE A 312 -5.08 -4.07 -17.37
N ALA A 313 -5.27 -5.24 -17.95
CA ALA A 313 -4.25 -6.10 -18.56
C ALA A 313 -4.84 -6.83 -19.77
N GLY A 314 -4.01 -7.14 -20.77
CA GLY A 314 -4.44 -7.88 -21.96
C GLY A 314 -5.35 -7.09 -22.89
N ASP A 315 -6.31 -7.75 -23.53
CA ASP A 315 -7.27 -7.15 -24.45
C ASP A 315 -8.66 -7.84 -24.42
N TRP A 316 -9.61 -7.26 -25.16
CA TRP A 316 -11.01 -7.71 -25.16
C TRP A 316 -11.32 -8.81 -26.17
N THR A 317 -10.35 -9.25 -26.99
CA THR A 317 -10.60 -10.06 -28.20
C THR A 317 -11.32 -11.36 -27.89
N SER A 318 -10.84 -12.11 -26.89
CA SER A 318 -11.43 -13.41 -26.51
C SER A 318 -12.82 -13.23 -25.91
N PHE A 319 -13.00 -12.21 -25.07
CA PHE A 319 -14.29 -11.91 -24.44
C PHE A 319 -15.33 -11.46 -25.48
N GLU A 320 -14.96 -10.58 -26.40
CA GLU A 320 -15.83 -10.13 -27.49
C GLU A 320 -16.24 -11.28 -28.42
N ALA A 321 -15.31 -12.17 -28.75
CA ALA A 321 -15.60 -13.35 -29.56
C ALA A 321 -16.61 -14.29 -28.86
N LEU A 322 -16.46 -14.49 -27.55
CA LEU A 322 -17.40 -15.25 -26.73
C LEU A 322 -18.80 -14.61 -26.75
N ILE A 323 -18.90 -13.31 -26.50
CA ILE A 323 -20.18 -12.57 -26.52
C ILE A 323 -20.82 -12.61 -27.91
N ASP A 324 -20.04 -12.38 -28.97
CA ASP A 324 -20.51 -12.43 -30.36
C ASP A 324 -21.06 -13.82 -30.73
N TYR A 325 -20.36 -14.88 -30.32
CA TYR A 325 -20.84 -16.25 -30.51
C TYR A 325 -22.15 -16.49 -29.79
N ALA A 326 -22.26 -16.07 -28.51
CA ALA A 326 -23.47 -16.23 -27.72
C ALA A 326 -24.69 -15.51 -28.35
N GLN A 327 -24.49 -14.32 -28.92
CA GLN A 327 -25.54 -13.53 -29.55
C GLN A 327 -25.98 -14.06 -30.92
N LYS A 328 -25.07 -14.70 -31.67
CA LYS A 328 -25.34 -15.18 -33.04
C LYS A 328 -25.83 -16.61 -33.13
N ASN A 329 -25.82 -17.37 -32.03
CA ASN A 329 -26.17 -18.79 -32.02
C ASN A 329 -27.31 -19.09 -31.04
N ASP A 330 -28.12 -20.12 -31.36
CA ASP A 330 -29.18 -20.60 -30.49
C ASP A 330 -28.61 -21.47 -29.37
N LEU A 331 -28.49 -20.89 -28.17
CA LEU A 331 -27.94 -21.58 -26.99
C LEU A 331 -28.86 -22.66 -26.42
N SER A 332 -30.09 -22.82 -26.93
CA SER A 332 -30.91 -24.00 -26.60
C SER A 332 -30.41 -25.29 -27.26
N MET A 333 -29.51 -25.18 -28.25
CA MET A 333 -28.85 -26.32 -28.87
C MET A 333 -27.56 -26.69 -28.12
N ASN A 334 -27.45 -27.95 -27.66
CA ASN A 334 -26.29 -28.44 -26.90
C ASN A 334 -24.94 -28.05 -27.51
N ARG A 335 -24.74 -28.22 -28.82
CA ARG A 335 -23.47 -27.88 -29.49
C ARG A 335 -22.99 -26.43 -29.26
N HIS A 336 -23.91 -25.49 -29.11
CA HIS A 336 -23.59 -24.07 -28.90
C HIS A 336 -23.40 -23.81 -27.41
N TYR A 337 -24.22 -24.43 -26.57
CA TYR A 337 -24.06 -24.39 -25.12
C TYR A 337 -22.72 -24.99 -24.67
N ASP A 338 -22.36 -26.18 -25.17
CA ASP A 338 -21.10 -26.86 -24.87
C ASP A 338 -19.88 -26.01 -25.29
N TYR A 339 -20.00 -25.26 -26.40
CA TYR A 339 -18.95 -24.29 -26.77
C TYR A 339 -18.84 -23.18 -25.74
N ILE A 340 -19.95 -22.56 -25.33
CA ILE A 340 -19.95 -21.51 -24.30
C ILE A 340 -19.36 -22.06 -22.99
N GLU A 341 -19.81 -23.22 -22.53
CA GLU A 341 -19.31 -23.86 -21.31
C GLU A 341 -17.80 -24.13 -21.36
N SER A 342 -17.23 -24.36 -22.55
CA SER A 342 -15.78 -24.50 -22.72
C SER A 342 -14.99 -23.18 -22.63
N GLN A 343 -15.65 -22.02 -22.72
CA GLN A 343 -15.02 -20.70 -22.74
C GLN A 343 -15.20 -19.92 -21.43
N ILE A 344 -16.21 -20.25 -20.63
CA ILE A 344 -16.52 -19.55 -19.37
C ILE A 344 -16.91 -20.54 -18.28
N ASP A 345 -16.49 -20.29 -17.05
CA ASP A 345 -16.98 -21.02 -15.88
C ASP A 345 -18.44 -20.61 -15.59
N ILE A 346 -19.38 -21.37 -16.16
CA ILE A 346 -20.82 -21.14 -15.99
C ILE A 346 -21.25 -21.26 -14.53
N ALA A 347 -20.63 -22.14 -13.74
CA ALA A 347 -20.96 -22.29 -12.33
C ALA A 347 -20.56 -21.03 -11.55
N ASN A 348 -19.37 -20.49 -11.82
CA ASN A 348 -18.90 -19.25 -11.22
C ASN A 348 -19.79 -18.07 -11.59
N LEU A 349 -20.16 -17.96 -12.87
CA LEU A 349 -21.09 -16.94 -13.34
C LEU A 349 -22.45 -17.04 -12.62
N CYS A 350 -23.02 -18.24 -12.52
CA CYS A 350 -24.29 -18.42 -11.81
C CYS A 350 -24.19 -18.05 -10.32
N GLU A 351 -23.11 -18.44 -9.64
CA GLU A 351 -22.88 -18.07 -8.24
C GLU A 351 -22.72 -16.56 -8.05
N TYR A 352 -22.04 -15.87 -8.96
CA TYR A 352 -21.94 -14.41 -8.96
C TYR A 352 -23.33 -13.75 -9.08
N TRP A 353 -24.15 -14.17 -10.04
CA TRP A 353 -25.52 -13.66 -10.22
C TRP A 353 -26.41 -13.91 -9.00
N ILE A 354 -26.35 -15.12 -8.44
CA ILE A 354 -27.09 -15.46 -7.22
C ILE A 354 -26.65 -14.56 -6.07
N PHE A 355 -25.35 -14.35 -5.92
CA PHE A 355 -24.78 -13.55 -4.85
C PHE A 355 -25.19 -12.08 -4.94
N GLU A 356 -24.96 -11.42 -6.08
CA GLU A 356 -25.32 -10.01 -6.30
C GLU A 356 -26.81 -9.75 -6.05
N THR A 357 -27.66 -10.67 -6.52
CA THR A 357 -29.11 -10.62 -6.27
C THR A 357 -29.44 -10.80 -4.79
N THR A 358 -28.79 -11.74 -4.10
CA THR A 358 -29.05 -12.06 -2.69
C THR A 358 -28.66 -10.91 -1.76
N VAL A 359 -27.55 -10.24 -2.05
CA VAL A 359 -27.08 -9.09 -1.24
C VAL A 359 -27.72 -7.76 -1.63
N CYS A 360 -28.58 -7.78 -2.66
CA CYS A 360 -29.29 -6.62 -3.18
C CYS A 360 -28.33 -5.47 -3.54
N ASN A 361 -27.29 -5.77 -4.32
CA ASN A 361 -26.40 -4.74 -4.84
C ASN A 361 -27.13 -3.91 -5.92
N TYR A 362 -27.85 -2.87 -5.50
CA TYR A 362 -28.73 -2.08 -6.37
C TYR A 362 -28.03 -1.37 -7.53
N ASP A 363 -26.72 -1.13 -7.41
CA ASP A 363 -25.94 -0.45 -8.44
C ASP A 363 -25.48 -1.45 -9.53
N TRP A 364 -25.48 -2.75 -9.21
CA TRP A 364 -25.28 -3.81 -10.19
C TRP A 364 -26.61 -4.13 -10.93
N PRO A 365 -26.60 -4.38 -12.25
CA PRO A 365 -25.43 -4.54 -13.12
C PRO A 365 -24.96 -3.23 -13.78
N PHE A 366 -25.41 -2.06 -13.37
CA PHE A 366 -24.98 -0.82 -14.02
C PHE A 366 -23.52 -0.44 -13.69
N HIS A 367 -23.08 -0.76 -12.48
CA HIS A 367 -21.71 -0.68 -11.99
C HIS A 367 -21.32 -1.95 -11.21
N ASN A 368 -20.07 -2.02 -10.77
CA ASN A 368 -19.52 -3.13 -9.99
C ASN A 368 -19.61 -4.49 -10.72
N GLN A 369 -19.48 -4.48 -12.06
CA GLN A 369 -19.47 -5.68 -12.87
C GLN A 369 -18.14 -6.42 -12.84
#